data_AF-A0AAD9MJ25-F1
#
_entry.id   AF-A0AAD9MJ25-F1
#
_cell.length_a   1.000
_cell.length_b   1.000
_cell.length_c   1.000
_cell.angle_alpha   90.00
_cell.angle_beta   90.00
_cell.angle_gamma   90.00
#
_symmetry.space_group_name_H-M   'P 1'
#
loop_
_entity.id
_entity.type
_entity.pdbx_description
1 polymer ?
#
loop_
_entity_poly.entity_id
_entity_poly.type
_entity_poly.pdbx_seq_one_letter_code
_entity_poly.pdbx_strand_id
1 'polypeptide(L)'
;MQLLRALPLLDVATYSDWVHRPVPGHPVFFASPWLEGITKVRWWVVPLIWVPASLAWFFAHRSLPLALAALCALAGALSWQASEYALHRWVFHARPRGRWTVQAHFLLHGCHHKFPQDVERLVFPPLPAAVIAFGVYSALTVILPKWASDPFFTGFLLGYVRYDVMHYLMHAGRLGGRLKRAHMRHHYADANALFGISGGCMDWLMGSDAATAARADGTAAISIAPAGVAARREKSGARKVA
;
A
#
# COMPACT_ATOMS: atom_id res chain seq x y z
N MET A 1 5.84 -20.84 21.35
CA MET A 1 7.06 -20.06 21.06
C MET A 1 6.63 -18.67 20.61
N GLN A 2 7.14 -17.59 21.22
CA GLN A 2 6.77 -16.22 20.84
C GLN A 2 7.31 -15.90 19.45
N LEU A 3 6.45 -15.45 18.52
CA LEU A 3 6.82 -15.32 17.11
C LEU A 3 8.03 -14.39 16.93
N LEU A 4 8.01 -13.20 17.55
CA LEU A 4 9.10 -12.22 17.42
C LEU A 4 10.45 -12.72 17.95
N ARG A 5 10.47 -13.63 18.93
CA ARG A 5 11.71 -14.23 19.45
C ARG A 5 12.27 -15.30 18.52
N ALA A 6 11.41 -15.93 17.71
CA ALA A 6 11.80 -16.95 16.75
C ALA A 6 12.38 -16.34 15.46
N LEU A 7 11.93 -15.16 15.04
CA LEU A 7 12.35 -14.55 13.77
C LEU A 7 13.87 -14.37 13.62
N PRO A 8 14.62 -13.89 14.65
CA PRO A 8 16.07 -13.76 14.58
C PRO A 8 16.83 -15.09 14.45
N LEU A 9 16.15 -16.23 14.58
CA LEU A 9 16.76 -17.55 14.43
C LEU A 9 16.73 -18.02 12.97
N LEU A 10 15.91 -17.39 12.13
CA LEU A 10 15.89 -17.63 10.70
C LEU A 10 17.06 -16.87 10.06
N ASP A 11 17.76 -17.51 9.13
CA ASP A 11 18.61 -16.78 8.20
C ASP A 11 17.76 -15.88 7.28
N VAL A 12 18.40 -14.89 6.66
CA VAL A 12 17.73 -13.90 5.81
C VAL A 12 16.98 -14.53 4.64
N ALA A 13 17.55 -15.56 4.00
CA ALA A 13 16.93 -16.19 2.84
C ALA A 13 15.66 -16.96 3.24
N THR A 14 15.76 -17.74 4.31
CA THR A 14 14.63 -18.49 4.88
C THR A 14 13.53 -17.55 5.35
N TYR A 15 13.88 -16.45 6.01
CA TYR A 15 12.89 -15.44 6.40
C TYR A 15 12.19 -14.81 5.19
N SER A 16 12.95 -14.38 4.17
CA SER A 16 12.41 -13.72 2.98
C SER A 16 11.45 -14.62 2.19
N ASP A 17 11.73 -15.92 2.11
CA ASP A 17 10.82 -16.88 1.50
C ASP A 17 9.57 -17.14 2.38
N TRP A 18 9.77 -17.29 3.69
CA TRP A 18 8.69 -17.59 4.62
C TRP A 18 7.67 -16.45 4.75
N VAL A 19 8.13 -15.20 4.78
CA VAL A 19 7.30 -14.02 5.10
C VAL A 19 6.32 -13.67 3.98
N HIS A 20 6.68 -13.93 2.72
CA HIS A 20 5.84 -13.66 1.54
C HIS A 20 4.94 -14.83 1.14
N ARG A 21 4.80 -15.84 2.02
CA ARG A 21 3.84 -16.93 1.85
C ARG A 21 2.68 -16.73 2.82
N PRO A 22 1.57 -16.10 2.38
CA PRO A 22 0.47 -15.75 3.27
C PRO A 22 -0.15 -16.98 3.91
N VAL A 23 -0.52 -16.87 5.18
CA VAL A 23 -1.29 -17.88 5.91
C VAL A 23 -2.41 -17.19 6.70
N PRO A 24 -3.56 -17.87 6.93
CA PRO A 24 -4.58 -17.35 7.82
C PRO A 24 -4.08 -17.35 9.28
N GLY A 25 -4.61 -16.43 10.10
CA GLY A 25 -4.42 -16.45 11.55
C GLY A 25 -4.08 -15.10 12.18
N HIS A 26 -4.10 -15.08 13.52
CA HIS A 26 -3.75 -13.95 14.37
C HIS A 26 -2.55 -14.32 15.24
N PRO A 27 -1.30 -14.03 14.80
CA PRO A 27 -0.12 -14.41 15.55
C PRO A 27 -0.03 -13.69 16.90
N VAL A 28 0.63 -14.35 17.86
CA VAL A 28 1.01 -13.75 19.14
C VAL A 28 2.46 -13.29 19.09
N PHE A 29 2.68 -11.98 19.20
CA PHE A 29 4.00 -11.37 19.10
C PHE A 29 4.75 -11.44 20.43
N PHE A 30 4.06 -11.12 21.53
CA PHE A 30 4.60 -11.07 22.88
C PHE A 30 3.79 -11.94 23.84
N ALA A 31 4.44 -12.53 24.86
CA ALA A 31 3.70 -13.22 25.92
C ALA A 31 3.03 -12.25 26.91
N SER A 32 3.52 -11.01 27.00
CA SER A 32 2.89 -9.99 27.84
C SER A 32 1.61 -9.50 27.15
N PRO A 33 0.43 -9.61 27.79
CA PRO A 33 -0.82 -9.10 27.22
C PRO A 33 -0.77 -7.60 26.94
N TRP A 34 0.00 -6.85 27.74
CA TRP A 34 0.16 -5.41 27.55
C TRP A 34 1.00 -5.09 26.30
N LEU A 35 2.15 -5.76 26.12
CA LEU A 35 2.97 -5.60 24.92
C LEU A 35 2.24 -6.12 23.67
N GLU A 36 1.42 -7.15 23.81
CA GLU A 36 0.58 -7.63 22.72
C GLU A 36 -0.48 -6.59 22.35
N GLY A 37 -1.13 -5.98 23.34
CA GLY A 37 -2.15 -4.94 23.14
C GLY A 37 -1.65 -3.74 22.35
N ILE A 38 -0.43 -3.24 22.62
CA ILE A 38 0.13 -2.08 21.91
C ILE A 38 0.44 -2.36 20.43
N THR A 39 0.53 -3.64 20.03
CA THR A 39 0.72 -4.01 18.61
C THR A 39 -0.57 -3.96 17.81
N LYS A 40 -1.73 -3.85 18.47
CA LYS A 40 -3.05 -3.94 17.86
C LYS A 40 -3.68 -2.56 17.81
N VAL A 41 -3.99 -2.09 16.61
CA VAL A 41 -4.55 -0.76 16.37
C VAL A 41 -5.82 -0.91 15.56
N ARG A 42 -6.94 -0.45 16.12
CA ARG A 42 -8.22 -0.45 15.40
C ARG A 42 -8.15 0.59 14.27
N TRP A 43 -8.67 0.24 13.09
CA TRP A 43 -8.53 1.08 11.90
C TRP A 43 -9.03 2.51 12.06
N TRP A 44 -10.10 2.72 12.84
CA TRP A 44 -10.68 4.04 13.06
C TRP A 44 -9.77 4.95 13.91
N VAL A 45 -8.73 4.41 14.57
CA VAL A 45 -7.80 5.19 15.41
C VAL A 45 -7.10 6.22 14.53
N VAL A 46 -6.68 5.78 13.34
CA VAL A 46 -5.94 6.61 12.38
C VAL A 46 -6.75 7.84 11.96
N PRO A 47 -7.95 7.73 11.35
CA PRO A 47 -8.71 8.91 10.98
C PRO A 47 -9.18 9.72 12.20
N LEU A 48 -9.48 9.08 13.34
CA LEU A 48 -9.91 9.78 14.56
C LEU A 48 -8.83 10.72 15.11
N ILE A 49 -7.55 10.33 15.04
CA ILE A 49 -6.43 11.17 15.49
C ILE A 49 -6.03 12.16 14.40
N TRP A 50 -5.75 11.65 13.21
CA TRP A 50 -5.01 12.41 12.20
C TRP A 50 -5.89 13.36 11.41
N VAL A 51 -7.18 13.09 11.21
CA VAL A 51 -8.05 14.05 10.50
C VAL A 51 -8.26 15.31 11.33
N PRO A 52 -8.70 15.24 12.61
CA PRO A 52 -8.84 16.44 13.43
C PRO A 52 -7.52 17.18 13.62
N ALA A 53 -6.41 16.45 13.86
CA ALA A 53 -5.09 17.07 14.00
C ALA A 53 -4.66 17.82 12.73
N SER A 54 -4.85 17.22 11.55
CA SER A 54 -4.50 17.85 10.26
C SER A 54 -5.34 19.11 10.00
N LEU A 55 -6.64 19.05 10.28
CA LEU A 55 -7.56 20.18 10.07
C LEU A 55 -7.30 21.30 11.09
N ALA A 56 -7.10 20.97 12.36
CA ALA A 56 -6.73 21.93 13.39
C ALA A 56 -5.42 22.64 13.01
N TRP A 57 -4.41 21.88 12.56
CA TRP A 57 -3.15 22.44 12.08
C TRP A 57 -3.36 23.41 10.92
N PHE A 58 -4.14 23.00 9.92
CA PHE A 58 -4.46 23.80 8.74
C PHE A 58 -5.11 25.14 9.10
N PHE A 59 -6.15 25.11 9.93
CA PHE A 59 -6.88 26.33 10.27
C PHE A 59 -6.11 27.23 11.25
N ALA A 60 -5.27 26.67 12.12
CA ALA A 60 -4.47 27.44 13.07
C ALA A 60 -3.25 28.12 12.41
N HIS A 61 -2.66 27.52 11.38
CA HIS A 61 -1.39 27.98 10.81
C HIS A 61 -1.47 28.51 9.38
N ARG A 62 -2.61 28.36 8.68
CA ARG A 62 -2.75 28.93 7.33
C ARG A 62 -2.55 30.45 7.37
N SER A 63 -1.61 30.93 6.57
CA SER A 63 -1.42 32.36 6.30
C SER A 63 -1.91 32.78 4.92
N LEU A 64 -2.27 31.81 4.07
CA LEU A 64 -2.78 32.05 2.72
C LEU A 64 -4.32 32.13 2.69
N PRO A 65 -4.89 32.77 1.64
CA PRO A 65 -6.30 32.62 1.31
C PRO A 65 -6.68 31.14 1.15
N LEU A 66 -7.91 30.79 1.54
CA LEU A 66 -8.37 29.40 1.62
C LEU A 66 -8.13 28.61 0.32
N ALA A 67 -8.43 29.21 -0.84
CA ALA A 67 -8.25 28.57 -2.13
C ALA A 67 -6.77 28.19 -2.40
N LEU A 68 -5.84 29.11 -2.12
CA LEU A 68 -4.41 28.84 -2.35
C LEU A 68 -3.86 27.85 -1.32
N ALA A 69 -4.27 27.95 -0.06
CA ALA A 69 -3.95 26.96 0.96
C ALA A 69 -4.48 25.57 0.58
N ALA A 70 -5.69 25.47 0.03
CA ALA A 70 -6.27 24.22 -0.44
C ALA A 70 -5.49 23.63 -1.63
N LEU A 71 -4.96 24.46 -2.53
CA LEU A 71 -4.07 24.00 -3.61
C LEU A 71 -2.74 23.45 -3.07
N CYS A 72 -2.12 24.10 -2.08
CA CYS A 72 -0.94 23.57 -1.41
C CYS A 72 -1.24 22.24 -0.71
N ALA A 73 -2.39 22.12 -0.03
CA ALA A 73 -2.83 20.87 0.56
C ALA A 73 -3.10 19.78 -0.49
N LEU A 74 -3.70 20.12 -1.63
CA LEU A 74 -3.87 19.17 -2.73
C LEU A 74 -2.51 18.67 -3.25
N ALA A 75 -1.54 19.56 -3.41
CA ALA A 75 -0.18 19.16 -3.79
C ALA A 75 0.45 18.21 -2.75
N GLY A 76 0.27 18.48 -1.46
CA GLY A 76 0.67 17.59 -0.37
C GLY A 76 0.01 16.21 -0.48
N ALA A 77 -1.30 16.15 -0.66
CA ALA A 77 -2.04 14.90 -0.80
C ALA A 77 -1.62 14.10 -2.05
N LEU A 78 -1.30 14.77 -3.16
CA LEU A 78 -0.80 14.11 -4.35
C LEU A 78 0.64 13.59 -4.16
N SER A 79 1.50 14.34 -3.45
CA SER A 79 2.86 13.90 -3.13
C SER A 79 2.90 12.70 -2.18
N TRP A 80 1.84 12.48 -1.39
CA TRP A 80 1.67 11.25 -0.63
C TRP A 80 1.65 10.03 -1.55
N GLN A 81 1.06 10.08 -2.75
CA GLN A 81 1.08 8.91 -3.66
C GLN A 81 2.50 8.50 -4.06
N ALA A 82 3.41 9.47 -4.21
CA ALA A 82 4.82 9.20 -4.44
C ALA A 82 5.47 8.56 -3.21
N SER A 83 5.17 9.09 -2.03
CA SER A 83 5.72 8.62 -0.76
C SER A 83 5.22 7.23 -0.39
N GLU A 84 3.93 6.96 -0.60
CA GLU A 84 3.30 5.65 -0.47
C GLU A 84 4.04 4.62 -1.31
N TYR A 85 4.21 4.89 -2.60
CA TYR A 85 4.92 4.00 -3.50
C TYR A 85 6.37 3.77 -3.04
N ALA A 86 7.07 4.84 -2.68
CA ALA A 86 8.47 4.79 -2.26
C ALA A 86 8.64 3.99 -0.97
N LEU A 87 7.81 4.26 0.03
CA LEU A 87 7.79 3.53 1.30
C LEU A 87 7.46 2.07 1.05
N HIS A 88 6.41 1.78 0.29
CA HIS A 88 5.99 0.41 0.07
C HIS A 88 7.06 -0.39 -0.68
N ARG A 89 7.60 0.13 -1.79
CA ARG A 89 8.61 -0.57 -2.59
C ARG A 89 9.99 -0.66 -1.92
N TRP A 90 10.49 0.44 -1.35
CA TRP A 90 11.90 0.53 -0.94
C TRP A 90 12.13 0.44 0.57
N VAL A 91 11.08 0.60 1.39
CA VAL A 91 11.18 0.49 2.85
C VAL A 91 10.47 -0.76 3.35
N PHE A 92 9.21 -0.95 2.97
CA PHE A 92 8.37 -2.05 3.45
C PHE A 92 8.77 -3.39 2.82
N HIS A 93 9.16 -3.38 1.54
CA HIS A 93 9.72 -4.53 0.82
C HIS A 93 11.27 -4.57 0.80
N ALA A 94 11.92 -3.80 1.68
CA ALA A 94 13.38 -3.80 1.77
C ALA A 94 13.91 -5.16 2.21
N ARG A 95 14.82 -5.76 1.43
CA ARG A 95 15.46 -7.03 1.82
C ARG A 95 16.25 -6.85 3.13
N PRO A 96 15.91 -7.59 4.20
CA PRO A 96 16.65 -7.49 5.45
C PRO A 96 18.09 -7.99 5.27
N ARG A 97 19.02 -7.46 6.08
CA ARG A 97 20.47 -7.75 6.01
C ARG A 97 20.99 -8.54 7.20
N GLY A 98 20.15 -8.78 8.20
CA GLY A 98 20.51 -9.50 9.42
C GLY A 98 19.37 -9.55 10.43
N ARG A 99 19.66 -10.13 11.59
CA ARG A 99 18.69 -10.51 12.63
C ARG A 99 17.79 -9.37 13.09
N TRP A 100 18.37 -8.19 13.34
CA TRP A 100 17.62 -7.00 13.75
C TRP A 100 16.74 -6.45 12.63
N THR A 101 17.26 -6.38 11.41
CA THR A 101 16.49 -5.92 10.25
C THR A 101 15.36 -6.89 9.86
N VAL A 102 15.49 -8.18 10.16
CA VAL A 102 14.41 -9.17 10.00
C VAL A 102 13.24 -8.84 10.92
N GLN A 103 13.51 -8.54 12.20
CA GLN A 103 12.46 -8.12 13.13
C GLN A 103 11.83 -6.79 12.72
N ALA A 104 12.65 -5.81 12.34
CA ALA A 104 12.17 -4.51 11.88
C ALA A 104 11.28 -4.64 10.65
N HIS A 105 11.73 -5.37 9.61
CA HIS A 105 10.93 -5.66 8.42
C HIS A 105 9.62 -6.37 8.78
N PHE A 106 9.66 -7.36 9.68
CA PHE A 106 8.46 -8.05 10.12
C PHE A 106 7.44 -7.12 10.78
N LEU A 107 7.89 -6.24 11.67
CA LEU A 107 7.02 -5.29 12.36
C LEU A 107 6.49 -4.17 11.45
N LEU A 108 7.28 -3.75 10.45
CA LEU A 108 6.89 -2.70 9.52
C LEU A 108 5.88 -3.20 8.48
N HIS A 109 6.09 -4.39 7.91
CA HIS A 109 5.25 -4.88 6.83
C HIS A 109 5.20 -6.41 6.65
N GLY A 110 6.25 -7.12 7.07
CA GLY A 110 6.31 -8.58 6.89
C GLY A 110 5.18 -9.32 7.62
N CYS A 111 4.74 -8.85 8.79
CA CYS A 111 3.59 -9.44 9.48
C CYS A 111 2.30 -9.34 8.66
N HIS A 112 2.13 -8.24 7.92
CA HIS A 112 0.99 -8.00 7.07
C HIS A 112 1.00 -8.93 5.85
N HIS A 113 2.14 -9.10 5.18
CA HIS A 113 2.27 -10.10 4.10
C HIS A 113 2.05 -11.52 4.59
N LYS A 114 2.58 -11.84 5.78
CA LYS A 114 2.46 -13.19 6.32
C LYS A 114 1.04 -13.52 6.78
N PHE A 115 0.37 -12.56 7.41
CA PHE A 115 -0.96 -12.72 8.00
C PHE A 115 -1.91 -11.61 7.52
N PRO A 116 -2.27 -11.58 6.21
CA PRO A 116 -3.04 -10.47 5.62
C PRO A 116 -4.48 -10.36 6.14
N GLN A 117 -4.96 -11.36 6.89
CA GLN A 117 -6.28 -11.37 7.53
C GLN A 117 -6.24 -10.85 8.98
N ASP A 118 -5.06 -10.61 9.55
CA ASP A 118 -4.92 -10.00 10.89
C ASP A 118 -5.18 -8.49 10.82
N VAL A 119 -6.45 -8.11 10.67
CA VAL A 119 -6.88 -6.72 10.48
C VAL A 119 -6.61 -5.81 11.70
N GLU A 120 -6.26 -6.39 12.85
CA GLU A 120 -5.87 -5.62 14.05
C GLU A 120 -4.44 -5.06 13.94
N ARG A 121 -3.62 -5.56 13.01
CA ARG A 121 -2.22 -5.16 12.81
C ARG A 121 -1.91 -4.64 11.41
N LEU A 122 -2.94 -4.08 10.78
CA LEU A 122 -2.85 -3.61 9.42
C LEU A 122 -2.46 -2.13 9.35
N VAL A 123 -3.13 -1.30 10.16
CA VAL A 123 -2.89 0.15 10.15
C VAL A 123 -1.63 0.53 10.91
N PHE A 124 -0.98 1.62 10.49
CA PHE A 124 0.27 2.03 11.10
C PHE A 124 0.05 2.64 12.50
N PRO A 125 0.77 2.20 13.56
CA PRO A 125 0.48 2.68 14.91
C PRO A 125 0.72 4.19 15.09
N PRO A 126 -0.16 4.93 15.80
CA PRO A 126 -0.09 6.39 15.87
C PRO A 126 1.19 6.95 16.50
N LEU A 127 1.75 6.29 17.50
CA LEU A 127 2.96 6.77 18.18
C LEU A 127 4.18 6.80 17.24
N PRO A 128 4.59 5.69 16.58
CA PRO A 128 5.65 5.76 15.57
C PRO A 128 5.26 6.63 14.38
N ALA A 129 3.98 6.68 13.99
CA ALA A 129 3.51 7.60 12.95
C ALA A 129 3.78 9.07 13.30
N ALA A 130 3.58 9.48 14.57
CA ALA A 130 3.84 10.84 15.03
C ALA A 130 5.32 11.23 14.94
N VAL A 131 6.23 10.30 15.27
CA VAL A 131 7.68 10.52 15.13
C VAL A 131 8.05 10.76 13.67
N ILE A 132 7.53 9.92 12.76
CA ILE A 132 7.75 10.08 11.32
C ILE A 132 7.13 11.40 10.82
N ALA A 133 5.91 11.71 11.23
CA ALA A 133 5.20 12.93 10.85
C ALA A 133 5.96 14.19 11.30
N PHE A 134 6.52 14.20 12.52
CA PHE A 134 7.38 15.27 13.00
C PHE A 134 8.64 15.43 12.15
N GLY A 135 9.31 14.31 11.80
CA GLY A 135 10.48 14.33 10.93
C GLY A 135 10.16 14.87 9.53
N VAL A 136 9.05 14.43 8.93
CA VAL A 136 8.57 14.92 7.63
C VAL A 136 8.26 16.41 7.68
N TYR A 137 7.51 16.87 8.70
CA TYR A 137 7.20 18.29 8.85
C TYR A 137 8.46 19.14 9.04
N SER A 138 9.41 18.68 9.84
CA SER A 138 10.70 19.36 10.05
C SER A 138 11.52 19.46 8.76
N ALA A 139 11.50 18.42 7.92
CA ALA A 139 12.14 18.50 6.60
C ALA A 139 11.41 19.48 5.67
N LEU A 140 10.08 19.49 5.69
CA LEU A 140 9.28 20.40 4.86
C LEU A 140 9.53 21.87 5.22
N THR A 141 9.71 22.22 6.50
CA THR A 141 9.99 23.61 6.91
C THR A 141 11.40 24.08 6.54
N VAL A 142 12.32 23.16 6.24
CA VAL A 142 13.65 23.49 5.70
C VAL A 142 13.60 23.72 4.19
N ILE A 143 12.77 22.95 3.48
CA ILE A 143 12.73 22.96 2.00
C ILE A 143 11.71 23.99 1.46
N LEU A 144 10.62 24.22 2.19
CA LEU A 144 9.51 25.09 1.77
C LEU A 144 9.33 26.25 2.75
N PRO A 145 8.88 27.42 2.28
CA PRO A 145 8.50 28.51 3.17
C PRO A 145 7.27 28.12 4.01
N LYS A 146 7.17 28.67 5.22
CA LYS A 146 6.14 28.32 6.22
C LYS A 146 4.71 28.37 5.66
N TRP A 147 4.41 29.40 4.86
CA TRP A 147 3.11 29.61 4.23
C TRP A 147 2.69 28.46 3.30
N ALA A 148 3.66 27.72 2.74
CA ALA A 148 3.43 26.54 1.91
C ALA A 148 3.53 25.24 2.72
N SER A 149 4.51 25.14 3.63
CA SER A 149 4.77 23.91 4.40
C SER A 149 3.57 23.48 5.24
N ASP A 150 2.87 24.43 5.87
CA ASP A 150 1.70 24.12 6.72
C ASP A 150 0.55 23.47 5.94
N PRO A 151 -0.02 24.13 4.91
CA PRO A 151 -1.10 23.51 4.15
C PRO A 151 -0.64 22.26 3.39
N PHE A 152 0.59 22.23 2.87
CA PHE A 152 1.14 21.05 2.22
C PHE A 152 1.19 19.85 3.18
N PHE A 153 1.71 20.04 4.39
CA PHE A 153 1.79 18.98 5.39
C PHE A 153 0.42 18.46 5.80
N THR A 154 -0.57 19.34 5.98
CA THR A 154 -1.97 18.93 6.18
C THR A 154 -2.42 17.98 5.06
N GLY A 155 -2.21 18.38 3.81
CA GLY A 155 -2.56 17.58 2.64
C GLY A 155 -1.87 16.22 2.60
N PHE A 156 -0.57 16.23 2.86
CA PHE A 156 0.26 15.03 2.93
C PHE A 156 -0.26 14.03 3.98
N LEU A 157 -0.57 14.53 5.18
CA LEU A 157 -1.08 13.72 6.28
C LEU A 157 -2.49 13.18 6.00
N LEU A 158 -3.35 13.95 5.34
CA LEU A 158 -4.65 13.44 4.85
C LEU A 158 -4.50 12.40 3.74
N GLY A 159 -3.47 12.53 2.88
CA GLY A 159 -3.08 11.50 1.93
C GLY A 159 -2.73 10.18 2.62
N TYR A 160 -1.92 10.24 3.69
CA TYR A 160 -1.61 9.11 4.56
C TYR A 160 -2.88 8.46 5.15
N VAL A 161 -3.78 9.26 5.74
CA VAL A 161 -5.02 8.73 6.30
C VAL A 161 -5.85 8.00 5.24
N ARG A 162 -5.98 8.59 4.04
CA ARG A 162 -6.67 7.95 2.92
C ARG A 162 -6.04 6.60 2.58
N TYR A 163 -4.72 6.54 2.46
CA TYR A 163 -3.97 5.32 2.20
C TYR A 163 -4.27 4.23 3.25
N ASP A 164 -4.08 4.55 4.53
CA ASP A 164 -4.11 3.57 5.62
C ASP A 164 -5.54 3.01 5.82
N VAL A 165 -6.54 3.88 5.69
CA VAL A 165 -7.96 3.48 5.73
C VAL A 165 -8.33 2.66 4.50
N MET A 166 -7.92 3.06 3.29
CA MET A 166 -8.20 2.29 2.08
C MET A 166 -7.59 0.89 2.15
N HIS A 167 -6.33 0.81 2.58
CA HIS A 167 -5.61 -0.44 2.78
C HIS A 167 -6.39 -1.38 3.70
N TYR A 168 -6.80 -0.88 4.88
CA TYR A 168 -7.63 -1.63 5.81
C TYR A 168 -8.94 -2.11 5.17
N LEU A 169 -9.68 -1.20 4.53
CA LEU A 169 -11.00 -1.52 3.98
C LEU A 169 -10.92 -2.58 2.87
N MET A 170 -9.83 -2.63 2.12
CA MET A 170 -9.62 -3.67 1.10
C MET A 170 -9.49 -5.07 1.74
N HIS A 171 -8.68 -5.20 2.79
CA HIS A 171 -8.51 -6.46 3.52
C HIS A 171 -9.75 -6.85 4.32
N ALA A 172 -10.42 -5.89 4.94
CA ALA A 172 -11.68 -6.11 5.65
C ALA A 172 -12.85 -6.45 4.70
N GLY A 173 -12.63 -6.42 3.39
CA GLY A 173 -13.67 -6.72 2.40
C GLY A 173 -14.71 -5.60 2.21
N ARG A 174 -14.48 -4.42 2.76
CA ARG A 174 -15.40 -3.27 2.76
C ARG A 174 -15.14 -2.29 1.61
N LEU A 175 -14.01 -2.42 0.91
CA LEU A 175 -13.69 -1.66 -0.30
C LEU A 175 -13.31 -2.63 -1.43
N GLY A 176 -14.12 -2.69 -2.49
CA GLY A 176 -13.90 -3.54 -3.67
C GLY A 176 -13.20 -2.84 -4.84
N GLY A 177 -13.32 -3.42 -6.02
CA GLY A 177 -12.88 -2.78 -7.28
C GLY A 177 -11.44 -3.07 -7.69
N ARG A 178 -10.92 -2.25 -8.62
CA ARG A 178 -9.60 -2.47 -9.26
C ARG A 178 -8.45 -2.39 -8.28
N LEU A 179 -8.47 -1.44 -7.35
CA LEU A 179 -7.41 -1.27 -6.35
C LEU A 179 -7.34 -2.48 -5.40
N LYS A 180 -8.48 -2.96 -4.87
CA LYS A 180 -8.51 -4.21 -4.10
C LYS A 180 -7.91 -5.36 -4.88
N ARG A 181 -8.32 -5.57 -6.14
CA ARG A 181 -7.80 -6.69 -6.95
C ARG A 181 -6.29 -6.57 -7.19
N ALA A 182 -5.78 -5.37 -7.44
CA ALA A 182 -4.35 -5.12 -7.59
C ALA A 182 -3.60 -5.45 -6.29
N HIS A 183 -4.10 -4.97 -5.15
CA HIS A 183 -3.50 -5.21 -3.85
C HIS A 183 -3.55 -6.69 -3.43
N MET A 184 -4.64 -7.40 -3.71
CA MET A 184 -4.68 -8.85 -3.46
C MET A 184 -3.68 -9.60 -4.36
N ARG A 185 -3.47 -9.17 -5.61
CA ARG A 185 -2.41 -9.76 -6.46
C ARG A 185 -1.03 -9.49 -5.90
N HIS A 186 -0.77 -8.31 -5.34
CA HIS A 186 0.46 -8.02 -4.63
C HIS A 186 0.72 -9.01 -3.48
N HIS A 187 -0.31 -9.34 -2.69
CA HIS A 187 -0.17 -10.31 -1.59
C HIS A 187 -0.02 -11.76 -2.04
N TYR A 188 -0.79 -12.19 -3.04
CA TYR A 188 -1.01 -13.61 -3.31
C TYR A 188 -0.40 -14.10 -4.64
N ALA A 189 0.09 -13.20 -5.49
CA ALA A 189 0.67 -13.55 -6.79
C ALA A 189 2.13 -13.07 -6.91
N ASP A 190 2.38 -11.77 -6.76
CA ASP A 190 3.74 -11.21 -6.86
C ASP A 190 3.93 -10.02 -5.92
N ALA A 191 4.73 -10.22 -4.88
CA ALA A 191 5.07 -9.19 -3.90
C ALA A 191 6.03 -8.11 -4.45
N ASN A 192 6.60 -8.28 -5.64
CA ASN A 192 7.50 -7.31 -6.27
C ASN A 192 6.81 -6.40 -7.30
N ALA A 193 5.48 -6.43 -7.37
CA ALA A 193 4.68 -5.59 -8.27
C ALA A 193 3.48 -4.98 -7.53
N LEU A 194 2.84 -3.97 -8.14
CA LEU A 194 1.58 -3.37 -7.65
C LEU A 194 1.70 -2.76 -6.24
N PHE A 195 2.71 -1.93 -6.03
CA PHE A 195 2.98 -1.27 -4.74
C PHE A 195 1.99 -0.15 -4.42
N GLY A 196 1.26 0.39 -5.39
CA GLY A 196 0.26 1.43 -5.18
C GLY A 196 -1.03 0.88 -4.55
N ILE A 197 -1.34 1.31 -3.34
CA ILE A 197 -2.54 0.93 -2.59
C ILE A 197 -3.69 1.92 -2.87
N SER A 198 -3.43 3.22 -2.72
CA SER A 198 -4.44 4.27 -2.86
C SER A 198 -4.57 4.78 -4.31
N GLY A 199 -3.68 4.33 -5.20
CA GLY A 199 -3.68 4.60 -6.63
C GLY A 199 -2.54 3.88 -7.36
N GLY A 200 -2.76 3.48 -8.62
CA GLY A 200 -1.76 2.75 -9.43
C GLY A 200 -0.89 3.63 -10.34
N CYS A 201 -0.95 4.96 -10.20
CA CYS A 201 -0.22 5.90 -11.05
C CYS A 201 1.30 5.67 -10.97
N MET A 202 1.82 5.51 -9.75
CA MET A 202 3.25 5.29 -9.53
C MET A 202 3.72 3.92 -10.01
N ASP A 203 2.88 2.88 -9.93
CA ASP A 203 3.22 1.59 -10.53
C ASP A 203 3.43 1.68 -12.04
N TRP A 204 2.55 2.42 -12.72
CA TRP A 204 2.69 2.65 -14.15
C TRP A 204 3.95 3.46 -14.49
N LEU A 205 4.17 4.58 -13.77
CA LEU A 205 5.34 5.44 -13.98
C LEU A 205 6.67 4.70 -13.73
N MET A 206 6.70 3.80 -12.75
CA MET A 206 7.91 3.11 -12.30
C MET A 206 8.04 1.67 -12.84
N GLY A 207 7.14 1.27 -13.74
CA GLY A 207 7.17 -0.03 -14.42
C GLY A 207 6.91 -1.24 -13.50
N SER A 208 6.12 -1.08 -12.43
CA SER A 208 5.69 -2.16 -11.53
C SER A 208 4.21 -2.50 -11.65
N ASP A 209 3.56 -2.09 -12.75
CA ASP A 209 2.18 -2.47 -13.02
C ASP A 209 2.02 -3.95 -13.40
N ALA A 210 0.78 -4.43 -13.36
CA ALA A 210 0.46 -5.84 -13.61
C ALA A 210 0.86 -6.32 -15.02
N ALA A 211 0.87 -5.44 -16.02
CA ALA A 211 1.21 -5.81 -17.39
C ALA A 211 2.73 -5.96 -17.53
N THR A 212 3.49 -5.10 -16.85
CA THR A 212 4.95 -5.11 -16.83
C THR A 212 5.47 -6.29 -16.03
N ALA A 213 4.86 -6.58 -14.87
CA ALA A 213 5.19 -7.75 -14.06
C ALA A 213 4.96 -9.07 -14.84
N ALA A 214 3.82 -9.22 -15.50
CA ALA A 214 3.53 -10.42 -16.31
C ALA A 214 4.50 -10.61 -17.49
N ARG A 215 5.02 -9.52 -18.06
CA ARG A 215 6.06 -9.58 -19.11
C ARG A 215 7.41 -10.01 -18.55
N ALA A 216 7.78 -9.55 -17.35
CA ALA A 216 9.03 -9.93 -16.70
C ALA A 216 9.07 -11.42 -16.33
N ASP A 217 7.93 -11.97 -15.89
CA ASP A 217 7.81 -13.38 -15.49
C ASP A 217 7.64 -14.36 -16.67
N GLY A 218 7.68 -13.86 -17.92
CA GLY A 218 7.45 -14.68 -19.13
C GLY A 218 6.01 -15.23 -19.25
N THR A 219 5.09 -14.77 -18.40
CA THR A 219 3.68 -15.21 -18.37
C THR A 219 2.77 -14.37 -19.28
N ALA A 220 3.33 -13.42 -20.03
CA ALA A 220 2.65 -12.72 -21.11
C ALA A 220 2.36 -13.70 -22.27
N ALA A 221 1.37 -14.58 -22.07
CA ALA A 221 0.84 -15.44 -23.10
C ALA A 221 0.26 -14.59 -24.24
N ILE A 222 0.87 -14.73 -25.40
CA ILE A 222 0.23 -14.85 -26.73
C ILE A 222 -1.12 -14.16 -26.80
N SER A 223 -1.12 -12.93 -27.31
CA SER A 223 -2.33 -12.28 -27.83
C SER A 223 -2.93 -13.18 -28.91
N ILE A 224 -3.99 -13.91 -28.57
CA ILE A 224 -4.88 -14.48 -29.57
C ILE A 224 -5.60 -13.28 -30.18
N ALA A 225 -5.13 -12.84 -31.34
CA ALA A 225 -5.90 -11.96 -32.21
C ALA A 225 -7.26 -12.65 -32.48
N PRO A 226 -8.39 -11.93 -32.45
CA PRO A 226 -9.67 -12.55 -32.75
C PRO A 226 -9.61 -13.08 -34.18
N ALA A 227 -9.77 -14.39 -34.33
CA ALA A 227 -9.88 -15.02 -35.64
C ALA A 227 -11.03 -14.33 -36.40
N GLY A 228 -10.69 -13.65 -37.49
CA GLY A 228 -11.66 -13.07 -38.39
C GLY A 228 -12.64 -14.14 -38.84
N VAL A 229 -13.92 -13.94 -38.54
CA VAL A 229 -15.01 -14.73 -39.11
C VAL A 229 -15.07 -14.39 -40.60
N ALA A 230 -14.30 -15.12 -41.40
CA ALA A 230 -14.47 -15.16 -42.84
C ALA A 230 -15.72 -16.01 -43.12
N ALA A 231 -16.88 -15.37 -43.21
CA ALA A 231 -18.10 -16.00 -43.71
C ALA A 231 -17.93 -16.31 -45.20
N ARG A 232 -17.54 -17.55 -45.51
CA ARG A 232 -17.54 -18.11 -46.86
C ARG A 232 -18.99 -18.36 -47.28
N ARG A 233 -19.52 -17.50 -48.15
CA ARG A 233 -20.78 -17.72 -48.87
C ARG A 233 -20.58 -18.87 -49.87
N GLU A 234 -21.06 -20.06 -49.53
CA GLU A 234 -21.24 -21.13 -50.51
C GLU A 234 -22.58 -20.94 -51.23
N LYS A 235 -22.51 -20.61 -52.52
CA LYS A 235 -23.63 -20.69 -53.44
C LYS A 235 -23.84 -22.17 -53.78
N SER A 236 -24.89 -22.79 -53.23
CA SER A 236 -25.42 -24.04 -53.77
C SER A 236 -26.55 -23.71 -54.73
N GLY A 237 -26.32 -24.00 -56.01
CA GLY A 237 -27.36 -24.07 -57.04
C GLY A 237 -27.64 -25.53 -57.37
N ALA A 238 -28.89 -25.94 -57.26
CA ALA A 238 -29.45 -27.15 -57.87
C ALA A 238 -30.97 -26.89 -58.06
N ARG A 239 -31.40 -26.41 -59.23
CA ARG A 239 -31.93 -27.16 -60.38
C ARG A 239 -33.24 -27.92 -60.08
N LYS A 240 -34.34 -27.40 -60.63
CA LYS A 240 -35.64 -28.07 -60.85
C LYS A 240 -35.47 -29.34 -61.69
N VAL A 241 -36.18 -30.42 -61.34
CA VAL A 241 -36.80 -31.39 -62.27
C VAL A 241 -38.04 -32.00 -61.59
N ALA A 242 -39.14 -32.06 -62.36
CA ALA A 242 -40.45 -32.68 -62.14
C ALA A 242 -41.38 -32.01 -61.11
#